data_AF-A0AAX1Y9B4-F1
#
_entry.id   AF-A0AAX1Y9B4-F1
#
_cell.length_a   1.000
_cell.length_b   1.000
_cell.length_c   1.000
_cell.angle_alpha   90.00
_cell.angle_beta   90.00
_cell.angle_gamma   90.00
#
_symmetry.space_group_name_H-M   'P 1'
#
loop_
_entity.id
_entity.type
_entity.pdbx_description
1 polymer ?
#
loop_
_entity_poly.entity_id
_entity_poly.type
_entity_poly.pdbx_seq_one_letter_code
_entity_poly.pdbx_strand_id
1 'polypeptide(L)' 'MIFDRHANLKYKYGNRKFWCRGFYVDTVGRNQKRIEEYIRNQLQEDVIAD' A
#
# COMPACT_ATOMS: atom_id res chain seq x y z
N MET A 1 -0.85 -16.01 -5.82
CA MET A 1 -0.29 -14.63 -5.65
C MET A 1 0.11 -14.42 -4.20
N ILE A 2 1.25 -13.75 -3.95
CA ILE A 2 2.01 -13.54 -2.68
C ILE A 2 1.68 -14.47 -1.50
N PHE A 3 0.47 -14.45 -0.95
CA PHE A 3 0.03 -15.34 0.12
C PHE A 3 0.12 -16.84 -0.22
N ASP A 4 -0.02 -17.23 -1.48
CA ASP A 4 0.13 -18.65 -1.88
C ASP A 4 1.59 -19.11 -1.83
N ARG A 5 2.54 -18.19 -2.03
CA ARG A 5 3.98 -18.45 -1.92
C ARG A 5 4.51 -18.21 -0.50
N HIS A 6 3.85 -17.36 0.27
CA HIS A 6 4.26 -16.91 1.59
C HIS A 6 3.11 -17.08 2.59
N ALA A 7 2.88 -18.31 3.03
CA ALA A 7 1.77 -18.66 3.92
C ALA A 7 1.82 -17.95 5.27
N ASN A 8 3.02 -17.62 5.78
CA ASN A 8 3.23 -16.85 7.00
C ASN A 8 2.57 -15.46 6.94
N LEU A 9 2.49 -14.86 5.75
CA LEU A 9 1.84 -13.55 5.58
C LEU A 9 0.32 -13.65 5.73
N LYS A 10 -0.30 -14.82 5.52
CA LYS A 10 -1.75 -15.00 5.74
C LYS A 10 -2.14 -14.79 7.20
N TYR A 11 -1.27 -15.19 8.13
CA TYR A 11 -1.49 -15.01 9.58
C TYR A 11 -1.29 -13.57 10.01
N LYS A 12 -0.29 -12.89 9.42
CA LYS A 12 0.00 -11.47 9.73
C LYS A 12 -1.05 -10.52 9.15
N TYR A 13 -1.55 -10.82 7.96
CA TYR A 13 -2.53 -10.00 7.24
C TYR A 13 -3.88 -10.73 7.23
N GLY A 14 -4.58 -10.74 8.36
CA GLY A 14 -5.81 -11.53 8.56
C GLY A 14 -6.91 -11.34 7.49
N ASN A 15 -6.97 -10.16 6.86
CA ASN A 15 -7.89 -9.85 5.76
C ASN A 15 -7.38 -10.26 4.36
N ARG A 16 -6.20 -10.90 4.28
CA ARG A 16 -5.49 -11.31 3.06
C ARG A 16 -5.31 -10.18 2.05
N LYS A 17 -5.20 -8.93 2.50
CA LYS A 17 -4.84 -7.78 1.66
C LYS A 17 -3.34 -7.51 1.81
N PHE A 18 -2.61 -7.56 0.70
CA PHE A 18 -1.18 -7.29 0.68
C PHE A 18 -0.85 -5.85 0.27
N TRP A 19 -1.65 -5.28 -0.63
CA TRP A 19 -1.49 -3.91 -1.13
C TRP A 19 -2.57 -2.99 -0.55
N CYS A 20 -2.23 -1.70 -0.40
CA CYS A 20 -3.21 -0.63 -0.19
C CYS A 20 -4.18 -0.55 -1.37
N ARG A 21 -5.36 0.06 -1.16
CA ARG A 21 -6.39 0.17 -2.22
C ARG A 21 -6.04 1.22 -3.27
N GLY A 22 -5.31 2.27 -2.89
CA GLY A 22 -4.86 3.31 -3.79
C GLY A 22 -3.56 2.97 -4.51
N PHE A 23 -3.32 3.66 -5.63
CA PHE A 23 -2.04 3.67 -6.32
C PHE A 23 -1.69 5.08 -6.80
N TYR A 24 -0.40 5.38 -6.91
CA TYR A 24 0.14 6.59 -7.52
C TYR A 24 0.94 6.23 -8.77
N VAL A 25 0.73 6.98 -9.85
CA VAL A 25 1.43 6.80 -11.13
C VAL A 25 1.98 8.15 -11.57
N ASP A 26 3.25 8.15 -11.95
CA ASP A 26 3.91 9.28 -12.57
C ASP A 26 4.64 8.81 -13.84
N THR A 27 4.83 9.74 -14.77
CA THR A 27 5.70 9.54 -15.92
C THR A 27 7.16 9.49 -15.49
N VAL A 28 8.09 9.22 -16.41
CA VAL A 28 9.52 9.07 -16.08
C VAL A 28 10.08 10.43 -15.64
N GLY A 29 10.04 10.67 -14.33
CA GLY A 29 10.55 11.89 -13.68
C GLY A 29 10.80 11.74 -12.18
N ARG A 30 10.41 10.60 -11.57
CA ARG A 30 10.59 10.24 -10.15
C ARG A 30 10.42 11.44 -9.22
N ASN A 31 9.23 12.04 -9.22
CA ASN A 31 8.94 13.15 -8.32
C ASN A 31 8.83 12.68 -6.86
N GLN A 32 9.96 12.68 -6.16
CA GLN A 32 10.06 12.21 -4.78
C GLN A 32 9.07 12.91 -3.84
N LYS A 33 8.91 14.23 -3.96
CA LYS A 33 7.99 15.01 -3.11
C LYS A 33 6.54 14.54 -3.25
N ARG A 34 6.11 14.26 -4.48
CA ARG A 34 4.75 13.78 -4.75
C ARG A 34 4.52 12.36 -4.24
N ILE A 35 5.52 11.49 -4.38
CA ILE A 35 5.46 10.12 -3.85
C ILE A 35 5.36 10.14 -2.31
N GLU A 36 6.16 10.98 -1.65
CA GLU A 36 6.12 11.14 -0.19
C GLU A 36 4.78 11.69 0.30
N GLU A 37 4.26 12.72 -0.37
CA GLU A 37 2.95 13.30 -0.08
C GLU A 37 1.83 12.25 -0.25
N TYR A 38 1.88 11.49 -1.34
CA TYR A 38 0.91 10.43 -1.60
C TYR A 38 0.91 9.35 -0.52
N ILE A 39 2.09 8.84 -0.14
CA ILE A 39 2.21 7.83 0.92
C ILE A 39 1.66 8.37 2.25
N ARG A 40 1.98 9.62 2.61
CA ARG A 40 1.49 10.22 3.86
C ARG A 40 -0.03 10.32 3.89
N ASN A 41 -0.64 10.76 2.78
CA ASN A 41 -2.09 10.88 2.68
C ASN A 41 -2.77 9.51 2.71
N GLN A 42 -2.24 8.52 1.99
CA GLN A 42 -2.76 7.15 2.00
C GLN A 42 -2.75 6.55 3.41
N LEU A 43 -1.67 6.76 4.18
CA LEU A 43 -1.59 6.28 5.56
C LEU A 43 -2.61 6.97 6.48
N GLN A 44 -2.87 8.26 6.28
CA GLN A 44 -3.90 8.98 7.05
C GLN A 44 -5.30 8.48 6.72
N GLU A 45 -5.62 8.30 5.43
CA GLU A 45 -6.91 7.76 4.99
C GLU A 45 -7.14 6.34 5.51
N ASP A 46 -6.12 5.49 5.46
CA ASP A 46 -6.21 4.11 5.94
C ASP A 46 -6.45 4.06 7.47
N VAL A 47 -5.92 5.02 8.25
CA VAL A 47 -6.20 5.13 9.70
C VAL A 47 -7.61 5.59 10.00
N ILE A 48 -8.20 6.44 9.15
CA ILE A 48 -9.57 6.94 9.32
C ILE A 48 -10.60 5.89 8.89
N ALA A 49 -10.26 5.05 7.91
CA ALA A 49 -11.15 4.06 7.30
C ALA A 49 -11.21 2.71 8.05
N ASP A 50 -10.38 2.50 9.08
CA ASP A 50 -10.34 1.31 9.96
C ASP A 50 -11.04 1.62 11.30
#